data_AF-A0AAE3KWP5-F1
#
_entry.id   AF-A0AAE3KWP5-F1
#
_cell.length_a   1.000
_cell.length_b   1.000
_cell.length_c   1.000
_cell.angle_alpha   90.00
_cell.angle_beta   90.00
_cell.angle_gamma   90.00
#
_symmetry.space_group_name_H-M   'P 1'
#
loop_
_entity.id
_entity.type
_entity.pdbx_description
1 polymer ?
#
loop_
_entity_poly.entity_id
_entity_poly.type
_entity_poly.pdbx_seq_one_letter_code
_entity_poly.pdbx_strand_id
1 'polypeptide(L)'
;MAVNDDYLPCKSYAGQEADPKNEGFTVFQDKKTKKYYFALVDNEGNVLLKSEGYVDLKSRKNGIASVIKNKSIDGRLSVEKDKKKFFVVLKAGNNKEIARSCNFTSELEAKNAIEKIASKESVAEVVSAGVSTNMLASLDGFLNVGDYLDKARIWDSYGITGFVKFQGEDDKYYFGVYNPDATLYLRSLGFMTEDERDNTFDLMESTILLEENYKIENLGGKYYAVLFEESEILAISPDFNSFIEAFVTTPGGRPKETIGTMF
;
A
#
# COMPACT_ATOMS: atom_id res chain seq x y z
N MET A 1 32.41 7.67 26.15
CA MET A 1 32.60 8.05 24.75
C MET A 1 31.36 8.80 24.31
N ALA A 2 31.49 10.07 23.94
CA ALA A 2 30.35 10.84 23.45
C ALA A 2 29.92 10.23 22.11
N VAL A 3 28.80 9.53 22.11
CA VAL A 3 28.11 9.16 20.87
C VAL A 3 27.80 10.50 20.22
N ASN A 4 28.47 10.78 19.10
CA ASN A 4 28.15 11.91 18.24
C ASN A 4 26.75 11.63 17.70
N ASP A 5 25.73 11.94 18.50
CA ASP A 5 24.33 11.61 18.24
C ASP A 5 23.87 12.56 17.14
N ASP A 6 24.18 12.17 15.90
CA ASP A 6 23.77 12.91 14.71
C ASP A 6 22.26 12.81 14.47
N TYR A 7 21.57 12.07 15.33
CA TYR A 7 20.12 11.94 15.39
C TYR A 7 19.48 13.18 15.99
N LEU A 8 18.41 13.62 15.37
CA LEU A 8 17.55 14.65 15.95
C LEU A 8 16.59 14.02 16.99
N PRO A 9 15.98 14.84 17.87
CA PRO A 9 14.89 14.37 18.71
C PRO A 9 13.74 13.85 17.83
N CYS A 10 13.04 12.81 18.30
CA CYS A 10 11.97 12.17 17.51
C CYS A 10 10.89 13.13 17.00
N LYS A 11 10.57 14.16 17.78
CA LYS A 11 9.63 15.21 17.39
C LYS A 11 10.03 15.94 16.10
N SER A 12 11.33 15.99 15.77
CA SER A 12 11.82 16.60 14.54
C SER A 12 11.58 15.75 13.30
N TYR A 13 11.33 14.44 13.45
CA TYR A 13 11.06 13.53 12.31
C TYR A 13 9.56 13.35 12.05
N ALA A 14 8.69 13.78 12.96
CA ALA A 14 7.25 13.66 12.80
C ALA A 14 6.71 14.78 11.89
N GLY A 15 5.76 14.45 11.02
CA GLY A 15 5.08 15.41 10.13
C GLY A 15 5.99 16.04 9.07
N GLN A 16 7.03 15.32 8.64
CA GLN A 16 7.95 15.75 7.59
C GLN A 16 7.41 15.35 6.21
N GLU A 17 7.91 16.00 5.16
CA GLU A 17 7.47 15.77 3.78
C GLU A 17 7.72 14.32 3.35
N ALA A 18 6.74 13.69 2.71
CA ALA A 18 6.85 12.32 2.22
C ALA A 18 7.86 12.24 1.06
N ASP A 19 8.61 11.13 0.97
CA ASP A 19 9.50 10.90 -0.15
C ASP A 19 8.68 10.40 -1.36
N PRO A 20 8.66 11.12 -2.49
CA PRO A 20 7.82 10.78 -3.63
C PRO A 20 8.24 9.49 -4.35
N LYS A 21 9.35 8.85 -3.93
CA LYS A 21 9.84 7.60 -4.52
C LYS A 21 9.73 6.40 -3.60
N ASN A 22 9.53 6.62 -2.30
CA ASN A 22 9.54 5.55 -1.31
C ASN A 22 8.38 5.79 -0.36
N GLU A 23 7.29 5.07 -0.58
CA GLU A 23 6.11 5.12 0.28
C GLU A 23 6.46 4.74 1.72
N GLY A 24 5.83 5.42 2.69
CA GLY A 24 6.13 5.28 4.11
C GLY A 24 7.46 5.90 4.55
N PHE A 25 8.18 6.60 3.68
CA PHE A 25 9.35 7.38 4.10
C PHE A 25 9.05 8.88 4.06
N THR A 26 9.53 9.59 5.07
CA THR A 26 9.59 11.05 5.07
C THR A 26 11.02 11.50 5.00
N VAL A 27 11.27 12.61 4.30
CA VAL A 27 12.59 13.14 4.05
C VAL A 27 12.62 14.64 4.28
N PHE A 28 13.68 15.11 4.92
CA PHE A 28 13.83 16.54 5.17
C PHE A 28 15.31 16.92 5.29
N GLN A 29 15.56 18.23 5.24
CA GLN A 29 16.87 18.79 5.52
C GLN A 29 16.76 19.68 6.75
N ASP A 30 17.61 19.45 7.74
CA ASP A 30 17.65 20.33 8.90
C ASP A 30 18.30 21.66 8.52
N LYS A 31 17.63 22.76 8.85
CA LYS A 31 18.09 24.12 8.49
C LYS A 31 19.34 24.54 9.26
N LYS A 32 19.59 23.96 10.44
CA LYS A 32 20.71 24.30 11.34
C LYS A 32 21.97 23.51 10.98
N THR A 33 21.85 22.20 10.83
CA THR A 33 22.99 21.32 10.54
C THR A 33 23.27 21.19 9.04
N LYS A 34 22.32 21.59 8.17
CA LYS A 34 22.33 21.40 6.71
C LYS A 34 22.40 19.94 6.28
N LYS A 35 22.21 19.01 7.22
CA LYS A 35 22.21 17.56 6.95
C LYS A 35 20.84 17.09 6.49
N TYR A 36 20.86 16.00 5.74
CA TYR A 36 19.69 15.36 5.19
C TYR A 36 19.29 14.17 6.06
N TYR A 37 18.02 14.10 6.39
CA TYR A 37 17.44 13.10 7.28
C TYR A 37 16.31 12.37 6.58
N PHE A 38 16.05 11.15 7.02
CA PHE A 38 14.85 10.42 6.68
C PHE A 38 14.24 9.74 7.91
N ALA A 39 12.95 9.49 7.85
CA ALA A 39 12.26 8.62 8.78
C ALA A 39 11.37 7.64 8.01
N LEU A 40 11.30 6.41 8.50
CA LEU A 40 10.24 5.48 8.17
C LEU A 40 9.07 5.83 9.08
N VAL A 41 7.95 6.18 8.47
CA VAL A 41 6.68 6.42 9.14
C VAL A 41 5.72 5.27 8.87
N ASP A 42 4.86 5.01 9.83
CA ASP A 42 3.67 4.20 9.63
C ASP A 42 2.61 4.98 8.81
N ASN A 43 1.56 4.29 8.36
CA ASN A 43 0.41 4.89 7.67
C ASN A 43 -0.26 6.03 8.47
N GLU A 44 -0.18 5.98 9.80
CA GLU A 44 -0.67 7.04 10.68
C GLU A 44 0.30 8.25 10.77
N GLY A 45 1.42 8.25 10.03
CA GLY A 45 2.47 9.27 10.10
C GLY A 45 3.37 9.16 11.34
N ASN A 46 3.21 8.08 12.12
CA ASN A 46 3.99 7.79 13.32
C ASN A 46 5.41 7.35 12.95
N VAL A 47 6.43 7.99 13.52
CA VAL A 47 7.84 7.67 13.23
C VAL A 47 8.21 6.30 13.83
N LEU A 48 8.41 5.31 12.95
CA LEU A 48 8.87 3.96 13.31
C LEU A 48 10.39 3.91 13.47
N LEU A 49 11.10 4.36 12.44
CA LEU A 49 12.56 4.45 12.41
C LEU A 49 12.98 5.84 11.94
N LYS A 50 14.07 6.34 12.49
CA LYS A 50 14.71 7.59 12.07
C LYS A 50 16.16 7.32 11.69
N SER A 51 16.67 8.15 10.79
CA SER A 51 18.06 8.10 10.36
C SER A 51 18.95 9.08 11.12
N GLU A 52 20.25 8.79 11.13
CA GLU A 52 21.29 9.79 11.37
C GLU A 52 21.33 10.84 10.23
N GLY A 53 22.06 11.94 10.44
CA GLY A 53 22.18 13.02 9.46
C GLY A 53 23.21 12.71 8.39
N TYR A 54 22.76 12.74 7.13
CA TYR A 54 23.61 12.56 5.97
C TYR A 54 24.12 13.90 5.45
N VAL A 55 25.37 13.93 4.98
CA VAL A 55 25.98 15.10 4.36
C VAL A 55 25.40 15.41 2.96
N ASP A 56 24.92 14.38 2.25
CA ASP A 56 24.45 14.50 0.87
C ASP A 56 23.17 13.68 0.62
N LEU A 57 22.34 14.15 -0.32
CA LEU A 57 21.12 13.46 -0.77
C LEU A 57 21.38 12.03 -1.27
N LYS A 58 22.51 11.81 -1.96
CA LYS A 58 22.89 10.47 -2.46
C LYS A 58 23.12 9.49 -1.32
N SER A 59 23.78 9.93 -0.26
CA SER A 59 24.04 9.13 0.93
C SER A 59 22.74 8.82 1.68
N ARG A 60 21.82 9.79 1.78
CA ARG A 60 20.47 9.58 2.34
C ARG A 60 19.71 8.50 1.57
N LYS A 61 19.68 8.59 0.22
CA LYS A 61 18.99 7.61 -0.65
C LYS A 61 19.55 6.20 -0.47
N ASN A 62 20.87 6.06 -0.37
CA ASN A 62 21.50 4.77 -0.08
C ASN A 62 21.10 4.24 1.32
N GLY A 63 20.97 5.14 2.30
CA GLY A 63 20.44 4.82 3.63
C GLY A 63 19.01 4.25 3.56
N ILE A 64 18.11 4.92 2.85
CA ILE A 64 16.71 4.45 2.63
C ILE A 64 16.70 3.07 1.98
N ALA A 65 17.43 2.88 0.87
CA ALA A 65 17.52 1.58 0.20
C ALA A 65 18.07 0.48 1.12
N SER A 66 19.03 0.82 1.98
CA SER A 66 19.55 -0.11 2.98
C SER A 66 18.49 -0.45 4.03
N VAL A 67 17.67 0.50 4.47
CA VAL A 67 16.58 0.23 5.42
C VAL A 67 15.53 -0.68 4.78
N ILE A 68 15.09 -0.38 3.56
CA ILE A 68 14.11 -1.20 2.81
C ILE A 68 14.62 -2.64 2.66
N LYS A 69 15.90 -2.83 2.34
CA LYS A 69 16.48 -4.17 2.15
C LYS A 69 16.63 -4.95 3.44
N ASN A 70 16.92 -4.30 4.57
CA ASN A 70 17.25 -4.98 5.82
C ASN A 70 16.09 -5.05 6.81
N LYS A 71 15.05 -4.21 6.68
CA LYS A 71 13.92 -4.15 7.64
C LYS A 71 13.19 -5.49 7.77
N SER A 72 13.06 -6.23 6.68
CA SER A 72 12.35 -7.53 6.63
C SER A 72 13.26 -8.72 6.91
N ILE A 73 14.55 -8.51 7.22
CA ILE A 73 15.48 -9.60 7.52
C ILE A 73 15.47 -9.81 9.04
N ASP A 74 14.97 -10.98 9.45
CA ASP A 74 14.98 -11.40 10.85
C ASP A 74 16.41 -11.38 11.42
N GLY A 75 16.55 -10.87 12.65
CA GLY A 75 17.86 -10.69 13.31
C GLY A 75 18.65 -9.43 12.92
N ARG A 76 18.17 -8.57 12.02
CA ARG A 76 18.79 -7.26 11.74
C ARG A 76 18.28 -6.13 12.65
N LEU A 77 17.11 -6.33 13.25
CA LEU A 77 16.53 -5.45 14.26
C LEU A 77 16.94 -5.95 15.64
N SER A 78 17.36 -5.03 16.51
CA SER A 78 17.74 -5.37 17.88
C SER A 78 17.24 -4.29 18.84
N VAL A 79 16.70 -4.70 19.99
CA VAL A 79 16.40 -3.76 21.07
C VAL A 79 17.68 -3.47 21.83
N GLU A 80 18.09 -2.21 21.87
CA GLU A 80 19.15 -1.73 22.74
C GLU A 80 18.54 -0.91 23.90
N LYS A 81 19.21 -0.97 25.06
CA LYS A 81 18.79 -0.29 26.28
C LYS A 81 19.86 0.71 26.68
N ASP A 82 19.52 2.00 26.67
CA ASP A 82 20.35 3.02 27.30
C ASP A 82 19.66 3.51 28.58
N LYS A 83 20.29 3.20 29.72
CA LYS A 83 19.83 3.56 31.07
C LYS A 83 18.41 3.04 31.38
N LYS A 84 17.39 3.90 31.19
CA LYS A 84 15.96 3.64 31.46
C LYS A 84 15.09 3.70 30.20
N LYS A 85 15.70 3.78 29.02
CA LYS A 85 14.99 3.90 27.74
C LYS A 85 15.40 2.74 26.84
N PHE A 86 14.42 2.17 26.16
CA PHE A 86 14.61 1.11 25.18
C PHE A 86 14.46 1.71 23.78
N PHE A 87 15.25 1.27 22.82
CA PHE A 87 15.11 1.69 21.43
C PHE A 87 15.50 0.55 20.53
N VAL A 88 14.89 0.50 19.35
CA VAL A 88 15.16 -0.49 18.32
C VAL A 88 16.23 0.07 17.40
N VAL A 89 17.23 -0.73 17.10
CA VAL A 89 18.32 -0.42 16.19
C VAL A 89 18.23 -1.37 15.01
N LEU A 90 18.22 -0.81 13.79
CA LEU A 90 18.35 -1.59 12.56
C LEU A 90 19.80 -1.54 12.09
N LYS A 91 20.41 -2.71 11.94
CA LYS A 91 21.81 -2.86 11.49
C LYS A 91 21.86 -3.42 10.07
N ALA A 92 22.71 -2.83 9.23
CA ALA A 92 22.96 -3.34 7.88
C ALA A 92 23.85 -4.59 7.88
N GLY A 93 24.01 -5.19 6.69
CA GLY A 93 24.92 -6.29 6.35
C GLY A 93 26.29 -6.22 7.04
N ASN A 94 26.85 -5.03 7.12
CA ASN A 94 28.17 -4.71 7.66
C ASN A 94 28.18 -4.35 9.17
N ASN A 95 27.12 -4.69 9.92
CA ASN A 95 26.93 -4.37 11.34
C ASN A 95 26.86 -2.87 11.68
N LYS A 96 26.76 -1.98 10.69
CA LYS A 96 26.53 -0.56 10.94
C LYS A 96 25.07 -0.30 11.25
N GLU A 97 24.81 0.50 12.28
CA GLU A 97 23.49 1.11 12.51
C GLU A 97 23.15 1.95 11.27
N ILE A 98 21.95 1.74 10.73
CA ILE A 98 21.43 2.50 9.58
C ILE A 98 20.16 3.26 9.92
N ALA A 99 19.45 2.83 10.96
CA ALA A 99 18.30 3.53 11.49
C ALA A 99 18.07 3.10 12.95
N ARG A 100 17.42 3.99 13.70
CA ARG A 100 17.05 3.76 15.11
C ARG A 100 15.61 4.21 15.33
N SER A 101 14.86 3.56 16.21
CA SER A 101 13.53 4.01 16.60
C SER A 101 13.58 5.18 17.59
N CYS A 102 12.40 5.62 17.98
CA CYS A 102 12.22 6.47 19.15
C CYS A 102 12.45 5.73 20.47
N ASN A 103 12.67 6.51 21.52
CA ASN A 103 12.87 5.99 22.86
C ASN A 103 11.53 5.50 23.43
N PHE A 104 11.48 4.24 23.83
CA PHE A 104 10.39 3.59 24.52
C PHE A 104 10.62 3.53 26.03
N THR A 105 9.53 3.51 26.78
CA THR A 105 9.52 3.40 28.24
C THR A 105 9.67 1.95 28.73
N SER A 106 9.27 0.97 27.90
CA SER A 106 9.29 -0.44 28.27
C SER A 106 9.95 -1.32 27.20
N GLU A 107 10.57 -2.42 27.62
CA GLU A 107 11.14 -3.42 26.70
C GLU A 107 10.07 -4.07 25.82
N LEU A 108 8.88 -4.28 26.38
CA LEU A 108 7.73 -4.84 25.67
C LEU A 108 7.29 -3.93 24.51
N GLU A 109 7.26 -2.61 24.73
CA GLU A 109 6.94 -1.63 23.68
C GLU A 109 7.98 -1.65 22.55
N ALA A 110 9.27 -1.79 22.90
CA ALA A 110 10.34 -1.90 21.90
C ALA A 110 10.27 -3.22 21.11
N LYS A 111 9.87 -4.33 21.75
CA LYS A 111 9.65 -5.61 21.07
C LYS A 111 8.45 -5.55 20.11
N ASN A 112 7.33 -4.99 20.55
CA ASN A 112 6.18 -4.75 19.66
C ASN A 112 6.54 -3.83 18.49
N ALA A 113 7.42 -2.84 18.72
CA ALA A 113 7.94 -2.00 17.64
C ALA A 113 8.79 -2.79 16.64
N ILE A 114 9.59 -3.78 17.07
CA ILE A 114 10.30 -4.67 16.13
C ILE A 114 9.31 -5.42 15.26
N GLU A 115 8.24 -5.99 15.84
CA GLU A 115 7.23 -6.71 15.07
C GLU A 115 6.52 -5.79 14.06
N LYS A 116 6.23 -4.54 14.45
CA LYS A 116 5.69 -3.51 13.53
C LYS A 116 6.65 -3.09 12.43
N ILE A 117 7.96 -3.10 12.69
CA ILE A 117 8.98 -2.69 11.71
C ILE A 117 9.34 -3.87 10.78
N ALA A 118 9.33 -5.10 11.29
CA ALA A 118 9.70 -6.32 10.59
C ALA A 118 8.55 -6.89 9.76
N SER A 119 7.32 -6.83 10.29
CA SER A 119 6.12 -7.29 9.58
C SER A 119 5.65 -6.23 8.60
N LYS A 120 5.21 -6.68 7.42
CA LYS A 120 4.53 -5.83 6.43
C LYS A 120 3.04 -5.66 6.74
N GLU A 121 2.54 -6.00 7.94
CA GLU A 121 1.11 -6.16 8.17
C GLU A 121 0.60 -5.66 9.53
N SER A 122 -0.47 -4.88 9.45
CA SER A 122 -1.65 -4.85 10.33
C SER A 122 -1.47 -5.18 11.81
N VAL A 123 -1.65 -4.16 12.65
CA VAL A 123 -1.92 -4.36 14.08
C VAL A 123 -3.30 -3.79 14.39
N ALA A 124 -4.32 -4.65 14.38
CA ALA A 124 -5.53 -4.48 15.20
C ALA A 124 -5.07 -4.25 16.65
N GLU A 125 -5.60 -3.35 17.47
CA GLU A 125 -6.88 -2.63 17.54
C GLU A 125 -6.62 -1.54 18.62
N VAL A 126 -6.95 -0.24 18.50
CA VAL A 126 -8.19 0.49 18.84
C VAL A 126 -7.82 1.99 18.74
N VAL A 127 -8.53 2.98 18.21
CA VAL A 127 -9.90 3.19 17.72
C VAL A 127 -9.84 4.41 16.78
N SER A 128 -10.34 4.23 15.56
CA SER A 128 -11.01 5.20 14.68
C SER A 128 -10.48 5.14 13.25
N ALA A 129 -11.25 4.45 12.40
CA ALA A 129 -11.33 4.59 10.95
C ALA A 129 -10.01 4.50 10.17
N GLY A 130 -9.66 3.29 9.72
CA GLY A 130 -8.58 3.08 8.75
C GLY A 130 -8.54 1.62 8.30
N VAL A 131 -9.14 1.36 7.13
CA VAL A 131 -9.41 0.02 6.57
C VAL A 131 -8.12 -0.62 6.05
N SER A 132 -7.69 -1.74 6.64
CA SER A 132 -6.76 -2.74 6.04
C SER A 132 -6.70 -3.94 7.00
N THR A 133 -7.22 -5.13 6.69
CA THR A 133 -6.47 -6.19 5.99
C THR A 133 -7.36 -7.39 5.66
N ASN A 134 -8.68 -7.18 5.52
CA ASN A 134 -9.63 -8.25 5.24
C ASN A 134 -10.76 -7.81 4.30
N MET A 135 -10.50 -6.86 3.38
CA MET A 135 -11.57 -6.25 2.57
C MET A 135 -12.36 -7.27 1.73
N LEU A 136 -11.71 -8.32 1.21
CA LEU A 136 -12.44 -9.39 0.53
C LEU A 136 -13.27 -10.25 1.50
N ALA A 137 -12.82 -10.49 2.75
CA ALA A 137 -13.55 -11.34 3.70
C ALA A 137 -14.94 -10.83 4.11
N SER A 138 -15.28 -9.55 3.85
CA SER A 138 -16.62 -9.00 4.09
C SER A 138 -17.18 -8.09 2.98
N LEU A 139 -16.48 -7.88 1.85
CA LEU A 139 -16.84 -6.85 0.85
C LEU A 139 -16.98 -5.45 1.47
N ASP A 140 -16.37 -5.23 2.64
CA ASP A 140 -16.50 -4.00 3.40
C ASP A 140 -15.84 -2.86 2.63
N GLY A 141 -16.62 -1.83 2.25
CA GLY A 141 -16.16 -0.70 1.44
C GLY A 141 -16.53 -0.76 -0.05
N PHE A 142 -17.09 -1.85 -0.55
CA PHE A 142 -17.71 -1.90 -1.89
C PHE A 142 -19.20 -1.57 -1.82
N LEU A 143 -19.70 -0.72 -2.71
CA LEU A 143 -21.15 -0.55 -2.84
C LEU A 143 -21.79 -1.80 -3.47
N ASN A 144 -23.12 -1.92 -3.43
CA ASN A 144 -23.78 -3.01 -4.12
C ASN A 144 -23.57 -2.86 -5.63
N VAL A 145 -23.60 -3.97 -6.39
CA VAL A 145 -23.44 -3.94 -7.86
C VAL A 145 -24.41 -2.94 -8.49
N GLY A 146 -25.65 -2.88 -7.99
CA GLY A 146 -26.68 -1.95 -8.44
C GLY A 146 -26.32 -0.47 -8.28
N ASP A 147 -25.52 -0.10 -7.28
CA ASP A 147 -25.14 1.29 -7.03
C ASP A 147 -24.09 1.81 -8.02
N TYR A 148 -23.35 0.91 -8.67
CA TYR A 148 -22.45 1.26 -9.76
C TYR A 148 -23.19 1.39 -11.08
N LEU A 149 -24.39 0.79 -11.21
CA LEU A 149 -25.25 0.84 -12.40
C LEU A 149 -25.95 2.20 -12.52
N ASP A 150 -26.44 2.52 -13.73
CA ASP A 150 -27.15 3.77 -14.05
C ASP A 150 -26.35 5.07 -13.83
N LYS A 151 -25.02 4.98 -13.70
CA LYS A 151 -24.12 6.13 -13.59
C LYS A 151 -23.66 6.62 -14.98
N ALA A 152 -23.42 7.92 -15.10
CA ALA A 152 -22.96 8.53 -16.35
C ALA A 152 -21.57 7.99 -16.73
N ARG A 153 -21.50 7.26 -17.85
CA ARG A 153 -20.23 6.72 -18.36
C ARG A 153 -19.34 7.83 -18.87
N ILE A 154 -18.04 7.64 -18.71
CA ILE A 154 -17.03 8.55 -19.23
C ILE A 154 -17.08 8.52 -20.76
N TRP A 155 -16.91 9.68 -21.38
CA TRP A 155 -16.88 9.84 -22.83
C TRP A 155 -15.47 10.21 -23.27
N ASP A 156 -14.99 9.53 -24.29
CA ASP A 156 -13.72 9.80 -24.96
C ASP A 156 -13.98 10.17 -26.43
N SER A 157 -12.94 10.68 -27.10
CA SER A 157 -12.92 10.98 -28.53
C SER A 157 -13.34 9.80 -29.42
N TYR A 158 -13.29 8.55 -28.94
CA TYR A 158 -13.72 7.34 -29.65
C TYR A 158 -15.08 6.79 -29.20
N GLY A 159 -15.77 7.43 -28.24
CA GLY A 159 -17.14 7.08 -27.82
C GLY A 159 -17.32 6.90 -26.31
N ILE A 160 -18.38 6.18 -25.92
CA ILE A 160 -18.65 5.83 -24.52
C ILE A 160 -17.54 4.88 -24.06
N THR A 161 -16.67 5.33 -23.15
CA THR A 161 -15.70 4.44 -22.54
C THR A 161 -16.46 3.50 -21.60
N GLY A 162 -15.99 2.26 -21.50
CA GLY A 162 -16.58 1.28 -20.58
C GLY A 162 -16.33 1.61 -19.11
N PHE A 163 -16.18 2.89 -18.73
CA PHE A 163 -15.77 3.31 -17.41
C PHE A 163 -16.77 4.31 -16.83
N VAL A 164 -16.90 4.27 -15.51
CA VAL A 164 -17.62 5.30 -14.75
C VAL A 164 -16.79 5.72 -13.55
N LYS A 165 -16.83 7.00 -13.23
CA LYS A 165 -16.31 7.58 -11.98
C LYS A 165 -17.43 8.38 -11.34
N PHE A 166 -17.67 8.18 -10.06
CA PHE A 166 -18.74 8.89 -9.33
C PHE A 166 -18.41 9.03 -7.86
N GLN A 167 -19.13 9.91 -7.17
CA GLN A 167 -19.12 10.01 -5.71
C GLN A 167 -20.39 9.31 -5.19
N GLY A 168 -20.23 8.42 -4.21
CA GLY A 168 -21.33 7.73 -3.53
C GLY A 168 -22.06 8.64 -2.54
N GLU A 169 -23.20 8.17 -2.04
CA GLU A 169 -23.97 8.88 -1.00
C GLU A 169 -23.23 8.97 0.34
N ASP A 170 -22.20 8.15 0.52
CA ASP A 170 -21.31 8.12 1.69
C ASP A 170 -20.09 9.06 1.57
N ASP A 171 -20.15 10.04 0.65
CA ASP A 171 -19.10 11.02 0.33
C ASP A 171 -17.79 10.43 -0.20
N LYS A 172 -17.70 9.11 -0.40
CA LYS A 172 -16.54 8.45 -1.01
C LYS A 172 -16.61 8.43 -2.53
N TYR A 173 -15.45 8.26 -3.15
CA TYR A 173 -15.28 8.22 -4.59
C TYR A 173 -15.13 6.79 -5.07
N TYR A 174 -15.78 6.47 -6.19
CA TYR A 174 -15.85 5.13 -6.75
C TYR A 174 -15.60 5.15 -8.25
N PHE A 175 -15.13 4.04 -8.78
CA PHE A 175 -15.13 3.77 -10.21
C PHE A 175 -15.66 2.37 -10.53
N GLY A 176 -16.21 2.24 -11.73
CA GLY A 176 -16.69 0.98 -12.27
C GLY A 176 -16.23 0.80 -13.71
N VAL A 177 -16.00 -0.45 -14.08
CA VAL A 177 -15.71 -0.88 -15.43
C VAL A 177 -16.87 -1.71 -15.94
N TYR A 178 -17.26 -1.50 -17.17
CA TYR A 178 -18.40 -2.10 -17.84
C TYR A 178 -17.95 -2.94 -19.02
N ASN A 179 -18.65 -4.04 -19.23
CA ASN A 179 -18.59 -4.81 -20.45
C ASN A 179 -19.30 -4.06 -21.60
N PRO A 180 -18.99 -4.41 -22.86
CA PRO A 180 -19.68 -3.85 -24.03
C PRO A 180 -21.20 -4.07 -24.00
N ASP A 181 -21.69 -5.12 -23.33
CA ASP A 181 -23.11 -5.43 -23.13
C ASP A 181 -23.79 -4.62 -22.01
N ALA A 182 -23.09 -3.62 -21.44
CA ALA A 182 -23.55 -2.77 -20.35
C ALA A 182 -23.66 -3.41 -18.95
N THR A 183 -23.25 -4.66 -18.77
CA THR A 183 -23.06 -5.24 -17.43
C THR A 183 -21.79 -4.73 -16.76
N LEU A 184 -21.76 -4.74 -15.44
CA LEU A 184 -20.58 -4.36 -14.65
C LEU A 184 -19.52 -5.45 -14.75
N TYR A 185 -18.33 -5.10 -15.23
CA TYR A 185 -17.16 -5.96 -15.29
C TYR A 185 -16.38 -5.93 -13.99
N LEU A 186 -16.01 -4.74 -13.52
CA LEU A 186 -15.26 -4.52 -12.28
C LEU A 186 -15.81 -3.31 -11.52
N ARG A 187 -15.67 -3.31 -10.20
CA ARG A 187 -15.98 -2.20 -9.30
C ARG A 187 -14.84 -1.96 -8.33
N SER A 188 -14.56 -0.70 -8.07
CA SER A 188 -13.58 -0.29 -7.07
C SER A 188 -14.17 -0.29 -5.67
N LEU A 189 -13.30 -0.29 -4.67
CA LEU A 189 -13.65 0.16 -3.33
C LEU A 189 -13.89 1.69 -3.30
N GLY A 190 -14.44 2.18 -2.19
CA GLY A 190 -14.65 3.60 -1.95
C GLY A 190 -13.37 4.30 -1.46
N PHE A 191 -12.96 5.33 -2.18
CA PHE A 191 -11.81 6.18 -1.86
C PHE A 191 -12.25 7.43 -1.10
N MET A 192 -11.40 7.94 -0.21
CA MET A 192 -11.70 9.15 0.55
C MET A 192 -11.56 10.42 -0.30
N THR A 193 -10.69 10.38 -1.32
CA THR A 193 -10.42 11.52 -2.19
C THR A 193 -10.55 11.15 -3.67
N GLU A 194 -10.82 12.17 -4.49
CA GLU A 194 -10.87 12.04 -5.95
C GLU A 194 -9.48 11.69 -6.52
N ASP A 195 -8.40 12.28 -6.00
CA ASP A 195 -7.03 11.98 -6.42
C ASP A 195 -6.66 10.51 -6.18
N GLU A 196 -7.04 9.93 -5.04
CA GLU A 196 -6.81 8.50 -4.77
C GLU A 196 -7.57 7.63 -5.76
N ARG A 197 -8.86 7.91 -6.00
CA ARG A 197 -9.66 7.20 -7.00
C ARG A 197 -8.99 7.24 -8.37
N ASP A 198 -8.53 8.42 -8.79
CA ASP A 198 -7.95 8.60 -10.12
C ASP A 198 -6.60 7.90 -10.26
N ASN A 199 -5.71 8.02 -9.28
CA ASN A 199 -4.45 7.26 -9.27
C ASN A 199 -4.69 5.75 -9.35
N THR A 200 -5.64 5.21 -8.57
CA THR A 200 -5.98 3.79 -8.64
C THR A 200 -6.64 3.41 -9.97
N PHE A 201 -7.43 4.30 -10.57
CA PHE A 201 -8.03 4.10 -11.88
C PHE A 201 -6.97 3.99 -12.98
N ASP A 202 -5.95 4.85 -12.97
CA ASP A 202 -4.83 4.81 -13.93
C ASP A 202 -4.03 3.49 -13.81
N LEU A 203 -3.80 3.02 -12.57
CA LEU A 203 -3.17 1.72 -12.33
C LEU A 203 -4.07 0.56 -12.80
N MET A 204 -5.37 0.64 -12.54
CA MET A 204 -6.35 -0.33 -13.02
C MET A 204 -6.36 -0.40 -14.55
N GLU A 205 -6.36 0.74 -15.26
CA GLU A 205 -6.35 0.79 -16.71
C GLU A 205 -5.11 0.11 -17.30
N SER A 206 -3.95 0.26 -16.65
CA SER A 206 -2.69 -0.35 -17.06
C SER A 206 -2.61 -1.85 -16.76
N THR A 207 -3.40 -2.35 -15.80
CA THR A 207 -3.34 -3.74 -15.30
C THR A 207 -4.51 -4.61 -15.75
N ILE A 208 -5.65 -4.03 -16.16
CA ILE A 208 -6.88 -4.73 -16.52
C ILE A 208 -6.71 -5.75 -17.68
N LEU A 209 -5.67 -5.60 -18.50
CA LEU A 209 -5.36 -6.50 -19.60
C LEU A 209 -4.34 -7.59 -19.25
N LEU A 210 -3.72 -7.53 -18.07
CA LEU A 210 -2.66 -8.43 -17.65
C LEU A 210 -3.25 -9.63 -16.90
N GLU A 211 -3.08 -10.83 -17.45
CA GLU A 211 -3.62 -12.06 -16.83
C GLU A 211 -3.01 -12.35 -15.44
N GLU A 212 -1.76 -11.95 -15.21
CA GLU A 212 -1.02 -12.17 -13.96
C GLU A 212 -1.55 -11.33 -12.78
N ASN A 213 -2.29 -10.26 -13.08
CA ASN A 213 -2.87 -9.34 -12.09
C ASN A 213 -4.28 -9.75 -11.66
N TYR A 214 -4.78 -10.91 -12.12
CA TYR A 214 -6.07 -11.44 -11.72
C TYR A 214 -5.93 -12.66 -10.81
N LYS A 215 -6.71 -12.68 -9.74
CA LYS A 215 -6.94 -13.88 -8.91
C LYS A 215 -8.43 -14.10 -8.72
N ILE A 216 -8.84 -15.35 -8.59
CA ILE A 216 -10.21 -15.69 -8.25
C ILE A 216 -10.27 -16.01 -6.76
N GLU A 217 -11.12 -15.31 -6.03
CA GLU A 217 -11.33 -15.55 -4.60
C GLU A 217 -12.75 -16.03 -4.34
N ASN A 218 -12.89 -16.93 -3.36
CA ASN A 218 -14.19 -17.43 -2.89
C ASN A 218 -14.54 -16.77 -1.57
N LEU A 219 -15.65 -16.04 -1.55
CA LEU A 219 -16.19 -15.37 -0.37
C LEU A 219 -17.61 -15.86 -0.13
N GLY A 220 -17.83 -16.57 0.98
CA GLY A 220 -19.17 -17.02 1.38
C GLY A 220 -19.85 -17.95 0.37
N GLY A 221 -19.09 -18.70 -0.45
CA GLY A 221 -19.63 -19.58 -1.48
C GLY A 221 -19.89 -18.90 -2.83
N LYS A 222 -19.50 -17.64 -2.98
CA LYS A 222 -19.52 -16.88 -4.22
C LYS A 222 -18.10 -16.60 -4.69
N TYR A 223 -17.90 -16.56 -6.00
CA TYR A 223 -16.60 -16.34 -6.62
C TYR A 223 -16.50 -14.93 -7.17
N TYR A 224 -15.32 -14.33 -7.04
CA TYR A 224 -15.03 -12.99 -7.51
C TYR A 224 -13.69 -12.99 -8.25
N ALA A 225 -13.64 -12.33 -9.40
CA ALA A 225 -12.39 -11.97 -10.03
C ALA A 225 -11.87 -10.68 -9.38
N VAL A 226 -10.67 -10.76 -8.82
CA VAL A 226 -10.00 -9.68 -8.11
C VAL A 226 -8.82 -9.24 -8.96
N LEU A 227 -8.85 -7.98 -9.38
CA LEU A 227 -7.72 -7.30 -9.99
C LEU A 227 -6.87 -6.68 -8.89
N PHE A 228 -5.58 -6.98 -8.90
CA PHE A 228 -4.63 -6.50 -7.90
C PHE A 228 -3.31 -6.10 -8.55
N GLU A 229 -2.57 -5.22 -7.88
CA GLU A 229 -1.17 -4.90 -8.21
C GLU A 229 -0.32 -5.04 -6.95
N GLU A 230 0.78 -5.80 -7.06
CA GLU A 230 1.67 -6.20 -5.95
C GLU A 230 0.96 -6.85 -4.75
N SER A 231 0.26 -6.05 -3.94
CA SER A 231 -0.51 -6.48 -2.77
C SER A 231 -1.80 -5.66 -2.55
N GLU A 232 -2.11 -4.73 -3.43
CA GLU A 232 -3.28 -3.85 -3.33
C GLU A 232 -4.39 -4.29 -4.28
N ILE A 233 -5.63 -4.28 -3.80
CA ILE A 233 -6.80 -4.62 -4.60
C ILE A 233 -7.26 -3.36 -5.33
N LEU A 234 -7.23 -3.40 -6.66
CA LEU A 234 -7.63 -2.27 -7.49
C LEU A 234 -9.14 -2.30 -7.75
N ALA A 235 -9.68 -3.48 -8.09
CA ALA A 235 -11.10 -3.66 -8.36
C ALA A 235 -11.51 -5.14 -8.26
N ILE A 236 -12.81 -5.38 -8.07
CA ILE A 236 -13.39 -6.73 -8.04
C ILE A 236 -14.57 -6.84 -8.99
N SER A 237 -14.84 -8.04 -9.47
CA SER A 237 -16.04 -8.32 -10.26
C SER A 237 -17.32 -8.35 -9.40
N PRO A 238 -18.50 -8.42 -10.04
CA PRO A 238 -19.71 -8.94 -9.40
C PRO A 238 -19.54 -10.38 -8.89
N ASP A 239 -20.52 -10.86 -8.11
CA ASP A 239 -20.51 -12.23 -7.60
C ASP A 239 -20.87 -13.26 -8.67
N PHE A 240 -20.12 -14.36 -8.68
CA PHE A 240 -20.36 -15.52 -9.54
C PHE A 240 -20.71 -16.76 -8.73
N ASN A 241 -21.48 -17.67 -9.32
CA ASN A 241 -21.87 -18.93 -8.67
C ASN A 241 -20.79 -20.02 -8.79
N SER A 242 -19.80 -19.82 -9.66
CA SER A 242 -18.73 -20.79 -9.92
C SER A 242 -17.40 -20.10 -10.19
N PHE A 243 -16.31 -20.78 -9.80
CA PHE A 243 -14.94 -20.39 -10.16
C PHE A 243 -14.79 -20.21 -11.67
N ILE A 244 -15.40 -21.09 -12.47
CA ILE A 244 -15.28 -21.06 -13.93
C ILE A 244 -15.94 -19.80 -14.50
N GLU A 245 -17.11 -19.43 -13.99
CA GLU A 245 -17.80 -18.20 -14.41
C GLU A 245 -16.97 -16.96 -14.09
N ALA A 246 -16.36 -16.88 -12.90
CA ALA A 246 -15.46 -15.80 -12.56
C ALA A 246 -14.19 -15.81 -13.42
N PHE A 247 -13.59 -16.98 -13.62
CA PHE A 247 -12.32 -17.12 -14.36
C PHE A 247 -12.47 -16.72 -15.83
N VAL A 248 -13.51 -17.15 -16.53
CA VAL A 248 -13.70 -16.84 -17.96
C VAL A 248 -13.92 -15.35 -18.24
N THR A 249 -14.31 -14.57 -17.24
CA THR A 249 -14.37 -13.10 -17.39
C THR A 249 -13.00 -12.44 -17.42
N THR A 250 -11.98 -13.06 -16.82
CA THR A 250 -10.61 -12.53 -16.79
C THR A 250 -9.89 -12.74 -18.13
N PRO A 251 -8.84 -11.95 -18.43
CA PRO A 251 -8.02 -12.14 -19.63
C PRO A 251 -7.45 -13.56 -19.75
N GLY A 252 -7.08 -14.18 -18.62
CA GLY A 252 -6.51 -15.54 -18.58
C GLY A 252 -7.52 -16.66 -18.79
N GLY A 253 -8.81 -16.42 -18.56
CA GLY A 253 -9.88 -17.41 -18.77
C GLY A 253 -10.56 -17.35 -20.12
N ARG A 254 -10.24 -16.36 -20.97
CA ARG A 254 -10.70 -16.36 -22.36
C ARG A 254 -10.08 -17.55 -23.09
N PRO A 255 -10.86 -18.34 -23.84
CA PRO A 255 -10.32 -19.42 -24.63
C PRO A 255 -9.26 -18.84 -25.57
N LYS A 256 -8.01 -19.28 -25.43
CA LYS A 256 -6.96 -18.98 -26.40
C LYS A 256 -7.44 -19.59 -27.71
N GLU A 257 -7.83 -18.77 -28.67
CA GLU A 257 -8.11 -19.24 -30.02
C GLU A 257 -6.84 -19.91 -30.52
N THR A 258 -6.80 -21.24 -30.45
CA THR A 258 -5.80 -22.01 -31.17
C THR A 258 -6.10 -21.75 -32.64
N ILE A 259 -5.42 -20.77 -33.23
CA ILE A 259 -5.35 -20.63 -34.68
C ILE A 259 -4.74 -21.94 -35.14
N GLY A 260 -5.62 -22.85 -35.58
CA GLY A 260 -5.22 -24.10 -36.18
C GLY A 260 -4.38 -23.76 -37.39
N THR A 261 -3.07 -23.91 -37.28
CA THR A 261 -2.18 -24.07 -38.42
C THR A 261 -2.66 -25.32 -39.15
N MET A 262 -3.52 -25.14 -40.16
CA MET A 262 -3.70 -26.13 -41.21
C MET A 262 -2.33 -26.35 -41.85
N PHE A 263 -1.77 -27.54 -41.62
CA PHE A 263 -0.76 -28.13 -42.47
C PHE A 263 -1.41 -28.67 -43.74
#